data_AF-K4LU71-F1
#
_entry.id   AF-K4LU71-F1
#
_cell.length_a   1.000
_cell.length_b   1.000
_cell.length_c   1.000
_cell.angle_alpha   90.00
_cell.angle_beta   90.00
_cell.angle_gamma   90.00
#
_symmetry.space_group_name_H-M   'P 1'
#
loop_
_entity.id
_entity.type
_entity.pdbx_description
1 polymer ?
#
loop_
_entity_poly.entity_id
_entity_poly.type
_entity_poly.pdbx_seq_one_letter_code
_entity_poly.pdbx_strand_id
1 'polypeptide(L)'
;MPGIEDICSKFLVKQFCLDDVAKKKNATLLPSTFDNGVDIARQVAEEAAASYEKRRKRVNIDLPEHGYDNSLTGFGEKNLRSFLGGNYEPLLKLIVDGKIKGVAAIVGCSNLAAGGHDVFTAGLTKELIENDILVLSAGCTSGGLANLGFMSPQAAESAGNNLRQVCQSLNIPPVLNFGPCLGIGRLEEVATALARALNVDLPQLPLVLSAPQWLEEQALADGCFALALGLPLHLSLPPFITGSELVTRVLTENLVELTGGKVIIDGDVKSAAAQLVEIISQKRTALKI
;
A
#
# COMPACT_ATOMS: atom_id res chain seq x y z
N MET A 1 14.72 -12.14 1.09
CA MET A 1 15.81 -11.71 0.19
C MET A 1 17.00 -12.67 0.28
N PRO A 2 17.21 -13.50 -0.76
CA PRO A 2 18.46 -14.23 -0.97
C PRO A 2 19.64 -13.25 -1.11
N GLY A 3 20.79 -13.58 -0.52
CA GLY A 3 22.01 -12.77 -0.62
C GLY A 3 22.20 -11.74 0.51
N ILE A 4 21.20 -11.55 1.38
CA ILE A 4 21.36 -10.70 2.57
C ILE A 4 22.30 -11.36 3.61
N GLU A 5 22.48 -12.68 3.54
CA GLU A 5 23.38 -13.48 4.35
C GLU A 5 24.82 -12.96 4.32
N ASP A 6 25.33 -12.64 3.13
CA ASP A 6 26.70 -12.15 2.97
C ASP A 6 26.85 -10.72 3.51
N ILE A 7 25.83 -9.88 3.31
CA ILE A 7 25.75 -8.53 3.88
C ILE A 7 25.76 -8.62 5.40
N CYS A 8 24.88 -9.41 6.00
CA CYS A 8 24.84 -9.58 7.45
C CYS A 8 26.16 -10.12 8.00
N SER A 9 26.80 -11.07 7.32
CA SER A 9 28.11 -11.61 7.72
C SER A 9 29.19 -10.51 7.71
N LYS A 10 29.25 -9.71 6.64
CA LYS A 10 30.18 -8.58 6.51
C LYS A 10 29.97 -7.54 7.62
N PHE A 11 28.72 -7.27 7.97
CA PHE A 11 28.36 -6.28 8.99
C PHE A 11 28.21 -6.87 10.41
N LEU A 12 28.62 -8.13 10.62
CA LEU A 12 28.55 -8.86 11.90
C LEU A 12 27.14 -8.84 12.53
N VAL A 13 26.10 -8.85 11.69
CA VAL A 13 24.69 -8.93 12.07
C VAL A 13 24.31 -10.41 12.15
N LYS A 14 23.92 -10.86 13.34
CA LYS A 14 23.44 -12.22 13.56
C LYS A 14 22.06 -12.40 12.90
N GLN A 15 21.84 -13.52 12.23
CA GLN A 15 20.56 -13.87 11.62
C GLN A 15 19.89 -15.03 12.34
N PHE A 16 18.59 -14.90 12.57
CA PHE A 16 17.74 -15.94 13.14
C PHE A 16 16.56 -16.22 12.20
N CYS A 17 16.23 -17.50 12.03
CA CYS A 17 14.99 -17.94 11.40
C CYS A 17 14.08 -18.44 12.51
N LEU A 18 12.88 -17.86 12.66
CA LEU A 18 11.95 -18.25 13.73
C LEU A 18 10.97 -19.35 13.29
N ASP A 19 10.88 -19.57 11.98
CA ASP A 19 9.96 -20.50 11.33
C ASP A 19 10.75 -21.40 10.38
N ASP A 20 10.40 -22.68 10.33
CA ASP A 20 11.07 -23.65 9.48
C ASP A 20 10.67 -23.52 8.00
N VAL A 21 9.57 -22.86 7.67
CA VAL A 21 9.23 -22.53 6.27
C VAL A 21 10.06 -21.38 5.71
N ALA A 22 10.78 -20.64 6.57
CA ALA A 22 11.58 -19.46 6.22
C ALA A 22 13.09 -19.65 6.48
N LYS A 23 13.58 -20.90 6.42
CA LYS A 23 14.99 -21.25 6.67
C LYS A 23 15.95 -20.53 5.69
N LYS A 24 17.10 -20.12 6.22
CA LYS A 24 18.24 -19.60 5.45
C LYS A 24 19.51 -20.34 5.84
N LYS A 25 20.38 -20.58 4.85
CA LYS A 25 21.60 -21.40 5.01
C LYS A 25 22.50 -20.94 6.16
N ASN A 26 22.67 -19.63 6.32
CA ASN A 26 23.61 -19.05 7.29
C ASN A 26 22.92 -18.50 8.56
N ALA A 27 21.60 -18.65 8.66
CA ALA A 27 20.84 -18.20 9.83
C ALA A 27 20.67 -19.33 10.84
N THR A 28 20.65 -18.98 12.12
CA THR A 28 20.35 -19.93 13.19
C THR A 28 18.84 -20.14 13.26
N LEU A 29 18.36 -21.37 13.11
CA LEU A 29 16.94 -21.71 13.32
C LEU A 29 16.64 -21.71 14.82
N LEU A 30 15.69 -20.88 15.24
CA LEU A 30 15.15 -20.75 16.60
C LEU A 30 13.63 -20.85 16.55
N PRO A 31 13.05 -22.07 16.50
CA PRO A 31 11.62 -22.25 16.32
C PRO A 31 10.82 -21.53 17.42
N SER A 32 9.97 -20.59 17.00
CA SER A 32 9.09 -19.86 17.92
C SER A 32 7.72 -20.51 17.95
N THR A 33 7.25 -20.84 19.14
CA THR A 33 5.89 -21.29 19.43
C THR A 33 5.24 -20.32 20.41
N PHE A 34 3.94 -20.48 20.65
CA PHE A 34 3.24 -19.69 21.67
C PHE A 34 3.80 -19.92 23.08
N ASP A 35 4.27 -21.15 23.37
CA ASP A 35 4.75 -21.52 24.71
C ASP A 35 6.15 -20.96 25.01
N ASN A 36 7.03 -20.87 24.01
CA ASN A 36 8.42 -20.46 24.20
C ASN A 36 8.73 -19.03 23.73
N GLY A 37 7.74 -18.31 23.19
CA GLY A 37 7.95 -17.04 22.49
C GLY A 37 8.67 -15.98 23.34
N VAL A 38 8.41 -15.93 24.65
CA VAL A 38 9.10 -15.00 25.57
C VAL A 38 10.60 -15.31 25.68
N ASP A 39 10.95 -16.59 25.75
CA ASP A 39 12.35 -17.01 25.87
C ASP A 39 13.10 -16.80 24.56
N ILE A 40 12.47 -17.11 23.43
CA ILE A 40 13.02 -16.81 22.09
C ILE A 40 13.22 -15.30 21.91
N ALA A 41 12.25 -14.47 22.28
CA ALA A 41 12.37 -13.01 22.20
C ALA A 41 13.54 -12.49 23.06
N ARG A 42 13.68 -13.01 24.28
CA ARG A 42 14.82 -12.66 25.16
C ARG A 42 16.15 -13.04 24.53
N GLN A 43 16.28 -14.25 24.02
CA GLN A 43 17.49 -14.72 23.36
C GLN A 43 17.86 -13.85 22.15
N VAL A 44 16.88 -13.49 21.30
CA VAL A 44 17.10 -12.60 20.15
C VAL A 44 17.56 -11.21 20.60
N ALA A 45 16.99 -10.66 21.68
CA ALA A 45 17.38 -9.37 22.22
C ALA A 45 18.80 -9.37 22.80
N GLU A 46 19.18 -10.40 23.55
CA GLU A 46 20.53 -10.57 24.09
C GLU A 46 21.58 -10.69 22.97
N GLU A 47 21.28 -11.45 21.91
CA GLU A 47 22.15 -11.60 20.74
C GLU A 47 22.25 -10.31 19.91
N ALA A 48 21.17 -9.52 19.84
CA ALA A 48 21.20 -8.19 19.23
C ALA A 48 22.11 -7.23 20.02
N ALA A 49 22.05 -7.24 21.36
CA ALA A 49 22.93 -6.46 22.22
C ALA A 49 24.40 -6.89 22.07
N ALA A 50 24.69 -8.19 22.08
CA ALA A 50 26.02 -8.72 21.83
C ALA A 50 26.54 -8.37 20.42
N SER A 51 25.66 -8.38 19.40
CA SER A 51 26.00 -7.94 18.04
C SER A 51 26.35 -6.45 18.01
N TYR A 52 25.60 -5.59 18.72
CA TYR A 52 25.90 -4.17 18.84
C TYR A 52 27.33 -3.93 19.36
N GLU A 53 27.72 -4.56 20.48
CA GLU A 53 29.06 -4.38 21.07
C GLU A 53 30.18 -4.83 20.13
N LYS A 54 30.00 -5.97 19.46
CA LYS A 54 30.97 -6.52 18.50
C LYS A 54 31.12 -5.60 17.27
N ARG A 55 30.03 -5.01 16.80
CA ARG A 55 29.98 -4.16 15.59
C ARG A 55 30.62 -2.80 15.81
N ARG A 56 30.39 -2.16 16.96
CA ARG A 56 30.82 -0.76 17.21
C ARG A 56 32.33 -0.53 17.06
N LYS A 57 33.15 -1.56 17.28
CA LYS A 57 34.62 -1.48 17.15
C LYS A 57 35.16 -1.88 15.77
N ARG A 58 34.32 -2.45 14.90
CA ARG A 58 34.77 -3.18 13.69
C ARG A 58 34.09 -2.74 12.41
N VAL A 59 32.92 -2.12 12.53
CA VAL A 59 32.07 -1.73 11.41
C VAL A 59 31.98 -0.21 11.41
N ASN A 60 32.33 0.41 10.28
CA ASN A 60 32.01 1.81 10.07
C ASN A 60 30.50 1.96 9.88
N ILE A 61 29.86 2.76 10.73
CA ILE A 61 28.42 2.99 10.68
C ILE A 61 28.20 4.26 9.86
N ASP A 62 27.60 4.08 8.69
CA ASP A 62 27.16 5.15 7.82
C ASP A 62 25.63 5.19 7.86
N LEU A 63 25.09 6.18 8.57
CA LEU A 63 23.65 6.39 8.70
C LEU A 63 23.29 7.66 7.93
N PRO A 64 22.60 7.54 6.78
CA PRO A 64 22.18 8.71 6.02
C PRO A 64 21.14 9.52 6.80
N GLU A 65 21.25 10.85 6.73
CA GLU A 65 20.18 11.76 7.17
C GLU A 65 19.08 11.78 6.09
N HIS A 66 18.12 10.87 6.22
CA HIS A 66 16.94 10.81 5.36
C HIS A 66 15.71 10.38 6.15
N GLY A 67 14.55 10.47 5.51
CA GLY A 67 13.27 10.05 6.07
C GLY A 67 12.45 11.23 6.57
N TYR A 68 11.33 10.94 7.20
CA TYR A 68 10.40 11.94 7.70
C TYR A 68 9.96 11.58 9.11
N ASP A 69 10.16 12.49 10.06
CA ASP A 69 10.00 12.21 11.49
C ASP A 69 8.54 12.07 11.92
N ASN A 70 7.62 12.72 11.20
CA ASN A 70 6.22 12.82 11.57
C ASN A 70 5.33 12.05 10.60
N SER A 71 5.14 10.75 10.85
CA SER A 71 4.18 9.92 10.12
C SER A 71 3.04 9.48 11.03
N LEU A 72 1.79 9.71 10.59
CA LEU A 72 0.60 9.20 11.27
C LEU A 72 0.29 7.80 10.73
N THR A 73 0.36 6.80 11.61
CA THR A 73 0.15 5.39 11.27
C THR A 73 -0.93 4.77 12.14
N GLY A 74 -1.27 3.50 11.88
CA GLY A 74 -2.28 2.78 12.67
C GLY A 74 -3.72 3.06 12.25
N PHE A 75 -3.93 3.57 11.03
CA PHE A 75 -5.26 3.53 10.43
C PHE A 75 -5.62 2.08 10.10
N GLY A 76 -6.90 1.76 10.28
CA GLY A 76 -7.46 0.45 10.07
C GLY A 76 -8.97 0.53 10.19
N GLU A 77 -9.66 -0.57 9.93
CA GLU A 77 -11.11 -0.66 9.92
C GLU A 77 -11.72 -0.16 11.24
N LYS A 78 -11.16 -0.57 12.38
CA LYS A 78 -11.65 -0.17 13.71
C LYS A 78 -11.30 1.27 14.06
N ASN A 79 -10.05 1.66 13.88
CA ASN A 79 -9.56 2.98 14.31
C ASN A 79 -10.12 4.09 13.43
N LEU A 80 -10.19 3.89 12.11
CA LEU A 80 -10.81 4.86 11.20
C LEU A 80 -12.30 4.99 11.48
N ARG A 81 -13.02 3.88 11.66
CA ARG A 81 -14.43 3.91 12.03
C ARG A 81 -14.66 4.63 13.36
N SER A 82 -13.82 4.38 14.37
CA SER A 82 -13.89 5.08 15.66
C SER A 82 -13.63 6.58 15.51
N PHE A 83 -12.63 6.95 14.71
CA PHE A 83 -12.29 8.35 14.41
C PHE A 83 -13.44 9.09 13.72
N LEU A 84 -14.18 8.40 12.84
CA LEU A 84 -15.35 8.92 12.14
C LEU A 84 -16.65 8.85 12.98
N GLY A 85 -16.57 8.65 14.30
CA GLY A 85 -17.74 8.64 15.18
C GLY A 85 -18.53 7.32 15.19
N GLY A 86 -17.90 6.21 14.81
CA GLY A 86 -18.48 4.87 14.90
C GLY A 86 -19.16 4.38 13.62
N ASN A 87 -19.11 5.13 12.52
CA ASN A 87 -19.59 4.69 11.20
C ASN A 87 -18.77 5.35 10.08
N TYR A 88 -19.06 5.01 8.81
CA TYR A 88 -18.36 5.57 7.65
C TYR A 88 -19.16 6.67 6.93
N GLU A 89 -20.29 7.11 7.49
CA GLU A 89 -21.14 8.14 6.88
C GLU A 89 -20.41 9.47 6.69
N PRO A 90 -19.56 9.95 7.63
CA PRO A 90 -18.82 11.18 7.41
C PRO A 90 -17.86 11.09 6.21
N LEU A 91 -17.19 9.94 6.03
CA LEU A 91 -16.32 9.71 4.89
C LEU A 91 -17.14 9.63 3.59
N LEU A 92 -18.25 8.89 3.60
CA LEU A 92 -19.15 8.81 2.46
C LEU A 92 -19.67 10.20 2.06
N LYS A 93 -20.06 11.03 3.03
CA LYS A 93 -20.52 12.39 2.78
C LYS A 93 -19.46 13.24 2.09
N LEU A 94 -18.21 13.16 2.53
CA LEU A 94 -17.10 13.85 1.87
C LEU A 94 -16.91 13.40 0.42
N ILE A 95 -17.14 12.10 0.14
CA ILE A 95 -17.10 11.56 -1.22
C ILE A 95 -18.27 12.09 -2.05
N VAL A 96 -19.50 11.97 -1.54
CA VAL A 96 -20.72 12.43 -2.23
C VAL A 96 -20.67 13.94 -2.51
N ASP A 97 -20.24 14.75 -1.54
CA ASP A 97 -20.13 16.20 -1.68
C ASP A 97 -18.96 16.63 -2.61
N GLY A 98 -18.16 15.68 -3.10
CA GLY A 98 -17.03 15.94 -4.00
C GLY A 98 -15.81 16.57 -3.32
N LYS A 99 -15.82 16.64 -1.98
CA LYS A 99 -14.66 17.10 -1.20
C LYS A 99 -13.51 16.10 -1.26
N ILE A 100 -13.84 14.82 -1.37
CA ILE A 100 -12.95 13.75 -1.78
C ILE A 100 -13.53 13.20 -3.09
N LYS A 101 -12.82 13.31 -4.22
CA LYS A 101 -13.38 12.86 -5.50
C LYS A 101 -13.53 11.35 -5.56
N GLY A 102 -12.58 10.64 -4.97
CA GLY A 102 -12.58 9.19 -4.87
C GLY A 102 -11.48 8.71 -3.94
N VAL A 103 -11.31 7.40 -3.88
CA VAL A 103 -10.28 6.76 -3.04
C VAL A 103 -9.43 5.86 -3.91
N ALA A 104 -8.11 6.00 -3.78
CA ALA A 104 -7.15 5.13 -4.45
C ALA A 104 -6.42 4.27 -3.43
N ALA A 105 -6.39 2.95 -3.65
CA ALA A 105 -5.47 2.09 -2.92
C ALA A 105 -4.15 1.98 -3.70
N ILE A 106 -3.07 2.55 -3.16
CA ILE A 106 -1.72 2.35 -3.69
C ILE A 106 -0.99 1.36 -2.77
N VAL A 107 -0.81 0.15 -3.28
CA VAL A 107 -0.36 -1.01 -2.50
C VAL A 107 0.76 -1.75 -3.24
N GLY A 108 1.29 -2.78 -2.60
CA GLY A 108 2.24 -3.71 -3.19
C GLY A 108 3.66 -3.52 -2.70
N CYS A 109 4.60 -3.82 -3.60
CA CYS A 109 6.01 -3.96 -3.30
C CYS A 109 6.81 -2.74 -3.77
N SER A 110 8.14 -2.87 -3.73
CA SER A 110 9.08 -2.00 -4.42
C SER A 110 9.83 -2.82 -5.46
N ASN A 111 9.90 -2.31 -6.69
CA ASN A 111 10.50 -3.00 -7.83
C ASN A 111 11.37 -2.03 -8.63
N LEU A 112 12.68 -2.30 -8.69
CA LEU A 112 13.66 -1.45 -9.37
C LEU A 112 13.48 -1.43 -10.89
N ALA A 113 12.90 -2.47 -11.48
CA ALA A 113 12.63 -2.52 -12.92
C ALA A 113 11.58 -1.49 -13.35
N ALA A 114 10.73 -1.04 -12.42
CA ALA A 114 9.69 -0.05 -12.63
C ALA A 114 10.18 1.38 -12.32
N GLY A 115 11.29 1.80 -12.95
CA GLY A 115 11.77 3.18 -12.88
C GLY A 115 12.53 3.58 -11.60
N GLY A 116 12.95 2.62 -10.77
CA GLY A 116 13.70 2.86 -9.53
C GLY A 116 12.86 2.74 -8.25
N HIS A 117 13.52 2.64 -7.09
CA HIS A 117 12.86 2.36 -5.80
C HIS A 117 11.83 3.45 -5.44
N ASP A 118 10.55 3.08 -5.36
CA ASP A 118 9.42 3.92 -4.95
C ASP A 118 9.18 5.18 -5.83
N VAL A 119 9.90 5.35 -6.94
CA VAL A 119 9.79 6.52 -7.83
C VAL A 119 8.39 6.62 -8.44
N PHE A 120 7.91 5.53 -9.03
CA PHE A 120 6.56 5.50 -9.62
C PHE A 120 5.50 5.66 -8.52
N THR A 121 5.66 4.92 -7.43
CA THR A 121 4.75 4.94 -6.28
C THR A 121 4.55 6.36 -5.74
N ALA A 122 5.65 7.08 -5.51
CA ALA A 122 5.61 8.46 -5.02
C ALA A 122 5.02 9.43 -6.05
N GLY A 123 5.44 9.30 -7.31
CA GLY A 123 4.93 10.12 -8.41
C GLY A 123 3.42 9.99 -8.58
N LEU A 124 2.92 8.74 -8.64
CA LEU A 124 1.50 8.46 -8.77
C LEU A 124 0.71 8.98 -7.56
N THR A 125 1.23 8.74 -6.34
CA THR A 125 0.59 9.23 -5.11
C THR A 125 0.41 10.75 -5.15
N LYS A 126 1.47 11.48 -5.55
CA LYS A 126 1.44 12.94 -5.67
C LYS A 126 0.36 13.41 -6.66
N GLU A 127 0.32 12.84 -7.86
CA GLU A 127 -0.67 13.19 -8.88
C GLU A 127 -2.11 12.94 -8.39
N LEU A 128 -2.36 11.84 -7.67
CA LEU A 128 -3.71 11.53 -7.18
C LEU A 128 -4.15 12.49 -6.06
N ILE A 129 -3.31 12.77 -5.06
CA ILE A 129 -3.69 13.67 -3.97
C ILE A 129 -3.86 15.12 -4.46
N GLU A 130 -3.08 15.56 -5.45
CA GLU A 130 -3.25 16.86 -6.12
C GLU A 130 -4.61 16.97 -6.82
N ASN A 131 -5.18 15.83 -7.23
CA ASN A 131 -6.49 15.71 -7.86
C ASN A 131 -7.65 15.48 -6.87
N ASP A 132 -7.46 15.76 -5.58
CA ASP A 132 -8.45 15.57 -4.50
C ASP A 132 -8.86 14.09 -4.27
N ILE A 133 -7.97 13.13 -4.55
CA ILE A 133 -8.20 11.71 -4.31
C ILE A 133 -7.48 11.30 -3.02
N LEU A 134 -8.22 10.72 -2.07
CA LEU A 134 -7.66 10.19 -0.84
C LEU A 134 -6.90 8.89 -1.16
N VAL A 135 -5.66 8.76 -0.71
CA VAL A 135 -4.87 7.55 -0.92
C VAL A 135 -4.86 6.68 0.33
N LEU A 136 -5.16 5.40 0.18
CA LEU A 136 -4.95 4.37 1.20
C LEU A 136 -3.75 3.53 0.78
N SER A 137 -2.81 3.29 1.68
CA SER A 137 -1.62 2.49 1.40
C SER A 137 -1.44 1.37 2.40
N ALA A 138 -0.92 0.24 1.93
CA ALA A 138 -0.54 -0.91 2.73
C ALA A 138 0.74 -1.55 2.18
N GLY A 139 1.44 -2.33 3.01
CA GLY A 139 2.64 -3.06 2.59
C GLY A 139 3.88 -2.19 2.44
N CYS A 140 4.79 -2.57 1.53
CA CYS A 140 6.05 -1.86 1.31
C CYS A 140 5.83 -0.40 0.88
N THR A 141 4.80 -0.17 0.08
CA THR A 141 4.38 1.17 -0.37
C THR A 141 4.19 2.13 0.80
N SER A 142 3.64 1.65 1.93
CA SER A 142 3.46 2.50 3.10
C SER A 142 4.78 2.96 3.73
N GLY A 143 5.80 2.09 3.74
CA GLY A 143 7.14 2.46 4.20
C GLY A 143 7.80 3.51 3.30
N GLY A 144 7.71 3.32 1.99
CA GLY A 144 8.22 4.28 1.00
C GLY A 144 7.56 5.65 1.12
N LEU A 145 6.23 5.68 1.15
CA LEU A 145 5.45 6.91 1.26
C LEU A 145 5.63 7.62 2.61
N ALA A 146 5.74 6.87 3.71
CA ALA A 146 6.07 7.43 5.02
C ALA A 146 7.45 8.10 5.02
N ASN A 147 8.47 7.43 4.45
CA ASN A 147 9.83 7.99 4.35
C ASN A 147 9.89 9.27 3.51
N LEU A 148 8.95 9.46 2.58
CA LEU A 148 8.82 10.65 1.74
C LEU A 148 7.90 11.72 2.34
N GLY A 149 7.35 11.48 3.53
CA GLY A 149 6.52 12.43 4.26
C GLY A 149 5.05 12.49 3.82
N PHE A 150 4.58 11.64 2.89
CA PHE A 150 3.18 11.66 2.43
C PHE A 150 2.17 11.30 3.54
N MET A 151 2.62 10.59 4.57
CA MET A 151 1.80 10.17 5.72
C MET A 151 1.88 11.15 6.90
N SER A 152 2.43 12.35 6.67
CA SER A 152 2.46 13.46 7.61
C SER A 152 1.20 14.33 7.48
N PRO A 153 0.60 14.85 8.57
CA PRO A 153 -0.47 15.84 8.46
C PRO A 153 -0.09 17.04 7.58
N GLN A 154 1.18 17.46 7.59
CA GLN A 154 1.72 18.54 6.76
C GLN A 154 1.63 18.23 5.26
N ALA A 155 1.58 16.95 4.86
CA ALA A 155 1.44 16.59 3.44
C ALA A 155 0.09 17.03 2.85
N ALA A 156 -0.88 17.43 3.67
CA ALA A 156 -2.11 18.08 3.19
C ALA A 156 -1.83 19.27 2.26
N GLU A 157 -0.70 19.98 2.45
CA GLU A 157 -0.29 21.09 1.58
C GLU A 157 0.01 20.68 0.14
N SER A 158 0.33 19.40 -0.10
CA SER A 158 0.54 18.84 -1.43
C SER A 158 -0.76 18.33 -2.08
N ALA A 159 -1.86 18.24 -1.32
CA ALA A 159 -3.14 17.82 -1.85
C ALA A 159 -3.87 18.98 -2.56
N GLY A 160 -4.82 18.62 -3.43
CA GLY A 160 -5.77 19.54 -4.03
C GLY A 160 -6.59 20.29 -2.98
N ASN A 161 -7.20 21.41 -3.38
CA ASN A 161 -7.83 22.34 -2.44
C ASN A 161 -8.90 21.70 -1.55
N ASN A 162 -9.68 20.75 -2.10
CA ASN A 162 -10.75 20.13 -1.34
C ASN A 162 -10.21 19.12 -0.35
N LEU A 163 -9.35 18.21 -0.81
CA LEU A 163 -8.74 17.19 0.05
C LEU A 163 -7.86 17.84 1.13
N ARG A 164 -7.12 18.91 0.78
CA ARG A 164 -6.36 19.72 1.74
C ARG A 164 -7.23 20.24 2.88
N GLN A 165 -8.38 20.85 2.56
CA GLN A 165 -9.29 21.39 3.57
C GLN A 165 -9.78 20.28 4.52
N VAL A 166 -10.14 19.13 3.97
CA VAL A 166 -10.54 17.95 4.76
C VAL A 166 -9.40 17.51 5.68
N CYS A 167 -8.22 17.25 5.12
CA CYS A 167 -7.04 16.80 5.85
C CYS A 167 -6.65 17.76 6.98
N GLN A 168 -6.64 19.07 6.73
CA GLN A 168 -6.32 20.08 7.73
C GLN A 168 -7.38 20.15 8.84
N SER A 169 -8.67 20.11 8.49
CA SER A 169 -9.76 20.16 9.48
C SER A 169 -9.77 18.94 10.42
N LEU A 170 -9.36 17.78 9.92
CA LEU A 170 -9.33 16.52 10.65
C LEU A 170 -7.95 16.22 11.24
N ASN A 171 -6.94 17.03 10.93
CA ASN A 171 -5.53 16.80 11.27
C ASN A 171 -5.03 15.41 10.84
N ILE A 172 -5.34 15.01 9.62
CA ILE A 172 -4.93 13.72 9.00
C ILE A 172 -4.10 13.96 7.73
N PRO A 173 -3.20 13.04 7.36
CA PRO A 173 -2.52 13.09 6.06
C PRO A 173 -3.47 12.77 4.90
N PRO A 174 -3.14 13.17 3.66
CA PRO A 174 -3.86 12.76 2.45
C PRO A 174 -3.56 11.31 2.05
N VAL A 175 -2.57 10.67 2.67
CA VAL A 175 -2.22 9.27 2.50
C VAL A 175 -2.35 8.54 3.84
N LEU A 176 -3.27 7.58 3.92
CA LEU A 176 -3.56 6.84 5.15
C LEU A 176 -2.85 5.49 5.14
N ASN A 177 -2.10 5.18 6.20
CA ASN A 177 -1.39 3.91 6.37
C ASN A 177 -2.29 2.83 6.99
N PHE A 178 -2.61 1.80 6.21
CA PHE A 178 -3.46 0.65 6.59
C PHE A 178 -2.67 -0.57 7.07
N GLY A 179 -1.34 -0.44 7.21
CA GLY A 179 -0.46 -1.43 7.81
C GLY A 179 0.18 -2.39 6.80
N PRO A 180 0.39 -3.67 7.16
CA PRO A 180 1.10 -4.64 6.32
C PRO A 180 0.27 -5.03 5.09
N CYS A 181 0.82 -5.82 4.15
CA CYS A 181 0.11 -6.28 2.95
C CYS A 181 -1.23 -6.99 3.28
N LEU A 182 -1.30 -7.72 4.40
CA LEU A 182 -2.54 -8.33 4.90
C LEU A 182 -3.64 -7.30 5.25
N GLY A 183 -3.29 -6.01 5.29
CA GLY A 183 -4.23 -4.89 5.43
C GLY A 183 -5.18 -4.72 4.24
N ILE A 184 -4.98 -5.44 3.13
CA ILE A 184 -5.90 -5.39 1.97
C ILE A 184 -7.31 -5.85 2.33
N GLY A 185 -7.46 -6.83 3.23
CA GLY A 185 -8.78 -7.18 3.79
C GLY A 185 -9.45 -6.00 4.51
N ARG A 186 -8.66 -5.15 5.20
CA ARG A 186 -9.20 -3.94 5.85
C ARG A 186 -9.63 -2.89 4.85
N LEU A 187 -8.96 -2.79 3.70
CA LEU A 187 -9.37 -1.91 2.60
C LEU A 187 -10.71 -2.37 2.01
N GLU A 188 -10.86 -3.67 1.81
CA GLU A 188 -12.12 -4.29 1.38
C GLU A 188 -13.25 -4.03 2.38
N GLU A 189 -13.02 -4.20 3.69
CA GLU A 189 -14.02 -3.89 4.72
C GLU A 189 -14.50 -2.43 4.65
N VAL A 190 -13.60 -1.46 4.44
CA VAL A 190 -13.97 -0.04 4.27
C VAL A 190 -14.78 0.15 2.99
N ALA A 191 -14.34 -0.43 1.87
CA ALA A 191 -15.05 -0.33 0.60
C ALA A 191 -16.46 -0.91 0.68
N THR A 192 -16.60 -2.09 1.30
CA THR A 192 -17.89 -2.77 1.53
C THR A 192 -18.80 -1.94 2.42
N ALA A 193 -18.26 -1.28 3.46
CA ALA A 193 -19.04 -0.39 4.32
C ALA A 193 -19.55 0.85 3.57
N LEU A 194 -18.72 1.46 2.70
CA LEU A 194 -19.12 2.59 1.85
C LEU A 194 -20.19 2.18 0.82
N ALA A 195 -20.01 1.04 0.16
CA ALA A 195 -20.97 0.49 -0.81
C ALA A 195 -22.33 0.25 -0.16
N ARG A 196 -22.34 -0.37 1.03
CA ARG A 196 -23.55 -0.60 1.81
C ARG A 196 -24.24 0.70 2.22
N ALA A 197 -23.48 1.70 2.67
CA ALA A 197 -24.04 2.99 3.07
C ALA A 197 -24.64 3.78 1.90
N LEU A 198 -24.09 3.62 0.68
CA LEU A 198 -24.63 4.22 -0.55
C LEU A 198 -25.69 3.34 -1.25
N ASN A 199 -25.91 2.12 -0.76
CA ASN A 199 -26.78 1.10 -1.34
C ASN A 199 -26.46 0.80 -2.82
N VAL A 200 -25.17 0.59 -3.10
CA VAL A 200 -24.65 0.22 -4.43
C VAL A 200 -23.70 -0.97 -4.30
N ASP A 201 -23.30 -1.54 -5.42
CA ASP A 201 -22.26 -2.57 -5.45
C ASP A 201 -20.84 -1.96 -5.50
N LEU A 202 -19.84 -2.71 -5.07
CA LEU A 202 -18.42 -2.29 -5.03
C LEU A 202 -17.92 -1.71 -6.37
N PRO A 203 -18.20 -2.31 -7.55
CA PRO A 203 -17.72 -1.80 -8.83
C PRO A 203 -18.28 -0.43 -9.18
N GLN A 204 -19.33 0.04 -8.52
CA GLN A 204 -19.95 1.34 -8.78
C GLN A 204 -19.28 2.47 -8.02
N LEU A 205 -18.56 2.18 -6.93
CA LEU A 205 -17.90 3.20 -6.12
C LEU A 205 -16.75 3.87 -6.91
N PRO A 206 -16.43 5.15 -6.59
CA PRO A 206 -15.28 5.84 -7.16
C PRO A 206 -13.97 5.37 -6.51
N LEU A 207 -13.65 4.08 -6.70
CA LEU A 207 -12.47 3.40 -6.18
C LEU A 207 -11.56 2.95 -7.31
N VAL A 208 -10.25 3.06 -7.08
CA VAL A 208 -9.21 2.53 -7.97
C VAL A 208 -8.11 1.87 -7.16
N LEU A 209 -7.47 0.85 -7.72
CA LEU A 209 -6.32 0.21 -7.14
C LEU A 209 -5.11 0.34 -8.05
N SER A 210 -3.95 0.45 -7.43
CA SER A 210 -2.68 0.53 -8.12
C SER A 210 -1.64 -0.26 -7.35
N ALA A 211 -1.00 -1.21 -8.02
CA ALA A 211 0.21 -1.86 -7.56
C ALA A 211 1.34 -1.48 -8.52
N PRO A 212 1.81 -0.22 -8.50
CA PRO A 212 2.66 0.32 -9.55
C PRO A 212 3.99 -0.45 -9.61
N GLN A 213 4.55 -0.87 -8.48
CA GLN A 213 5.85 -1.53 -8.42
C GLN A 213 5.74 -2.92 -7.79
N TRP A 214 4.69 -3.66 -8.17
CA TRP A 214 4.49 -5.05 -7.77
C TRP A 214 5.73 -5.91 -8.08
N LEU A 215 5.93 -6.95 -7.27
CA LEU A 215 7.09 -7.83 -7.37
C LEU A 215 6.73 -9.29 -7.07
N GLU A 216 6.08 -9.54 -5.93
CA GLU A 216 5.86 -10.88 -5.42
C GLU A 216 4.49 -11.46 -5.83
N GLU A 217 4.38 -12.79 -5.79
CA GLU A 217 3.15 -13.51 -6.16
C GLU A 217 1.96 -13.15 -5.26
N GLN A 218 2.22 -12.75 -4.00
CA GLN A 218 1.17 -12.25 -3.12
C GLN A 218 0.49 -10.99 -3.70
N ALA A 219 1.26 -10.06 -4.27
CA ALA A 219 0.70 -8.87 -4.90
C ALA A 219 -0.17 -9.21 -6.14
N LEU A 220 0.16 -10.30 -6.84
CA LEU A 220 -0.68 -10.82 -7.93
C LEU A 220 -1.99 -11.42 -7.41
N ALA A 221 -1.94 -12.19 -6.30
CA ALA A 221 -3.13 -12.73 -5.66
C ALA A 221 -4.06 -11.63 -5.16
N ASP A 222 -3.49 -10.59 -4.53
CA ASP A 222 -4.21 -9.40 -4.10
C ASP A 222 -4.84 -8.65 -5.28
N GLY A 223 -4.11 -8.53 -6.40
CA GLY A 223 -4.63 -7.98 -7.63
C GLY A 223 -5.81 -8.78 -8.20
N CYS A 224 -5.70 -10.11 -8.24
CA CYS A 224 -6.80 -10.99 -8.65
C CYS A 224 -8.03 -10.84 -7.75
N PHE A 225 -7.83 -10.68 -6.44
CA PHE A 225 -8.92 -10.44 -5.50
C PHE A 225 -9.63 -9.11 -5.81
N ALA A 226 -8.89 -8.03 -6.03
CA ALA A 226 -9.46 -6.74 -6.43
C ALA A 226 -10.26 -6.81 -7.73
N LEU A 227 -9.73 -7.53 -8.73
CA LEU A 227 -10.42 -7.76 -9.99
C LEU A 227 -11.71 -8.55 -9.80
N ALA A 228 -11.71 -9.57 -8.93
CA ALA A 228 -12.91 -10.34 -8.60
C ALA A 228 -13.98 -9.51 -7.88
N LEU A 229 -13.58 -8.51 -7.08
CA LEU A 229 -14.46 -7.49 -6.50
C LEU A 229 -14.94 -6.44 -7.51
N GLY A 230 -14.52 -6.56 -8.77
CA GLY A 230 -14.90 -5.69 -9.86
C GLY A 230 -14.22 -4.32 -9.85
N LEU A 231 -13.07 -4.22 -9.20
CA LEU A 231 -12.33 -2.97 -9.08
C LEU A 231 -11.23 -2.87 -10.15
N PRO A 232 -11.00 -1.68 -10.72
CA PRO A 232 -9.92 -1.45 -11.67
C PRO A 232 -8.56 -1.51 -10.98
N LEU A 233 -7.62 -2.23 -11.58
CA LEU A 233 -6.27 -2.44 -11.06
C LEU A 233 -5.22 -1.95 -12.06
N HIS A 234 -4.46 -0.94 -11.66
CA HIS A 234 -3.32 -0.44 -12.39
C HIS A 234 -2.01 -1.13 -11.98
N LEU A 235 -1.18 -1.46 -12.97
CA LEU A 235 0.17 -2.00 -12.84
C LEU A 235 1.09 -1.23 -13.80
N SER A 236 2.28 -0.79 -13.34
CA SER A 236 3.20 -0.07 -14.26
C SER A 236 3.93 -1.00 -15.23
N LEU A 237 4.06 -2.27 -14.84
CA LEU A 237 4.63 -3.34 -15.65
C LEU A 237 3.58 -4.43 -15.84
N PRO A 238 3.50 -5.03 -17.05
CA PRO A 238 2.59 -6.13 -17.29
C PRO A 238 2.96 -7.33 -16.41
N PRO A 239 1.97 -8.04 -15.83
CA PRO A 239 2.22 -9.37 -15.28
C PRO A 239 2.59 -10.34 -16.39
N PHE A 240 2.98 -11.57 -16.02
CA PHE A 240 3.46 -12.59 -16.98
C PHE A 240 2.31 -13.22 -17.81
N ILE A 241 1.54 -12.37 -18.50
CA ILE A 241 0.31 -12.72 -19.25
C ILE A 241 0.44 -12.45 -20.75
N THR A 242 1.44 -11.67 -21.17
CA THR A 242 1.58 -11.14 -22.54
C THR A 242 1.92 -12.19 -23.58
N GLY A 243 2.29 -13.40 -23.17
CA GLY A 243 2.48 -14.54 -24.07
C GLY A 243 1.19 -15.12 -24.65
N SER A 244 0.02 -14.73 -24.13
CA SER A 244 -1.29 -15.17 -24.63
C SER A 244 -2.21 -13.97 -24.85
N GLU A 245 -2.60 -13.76 -26.11
CA GLU A 245 -3.58 -12.72 -26.48
C GLU A 245 -4.93 -12.93 -25.78
N LEU A 246 -5.37 -14.19 -25.65
CA LEU A 246 -6.61 -14.53 -24.96
C LEU A 246 -6.55 -14.09 -23.49
N VAL A 247 -5.50 -14.49 -22.78
CA VAL A 247 -5.38 -14.15 -21.34
C VAL A 247 -5.24 -12.65 -21.15
N THR A 248 -4.44 -11.98 -22.00
CA THR A 248 -4.30 -10.52 -21.96
C THR A 248 -5.65 -9.85 -22.15
N ARG A 249 -6.38 -10.18 -23.21
CA ARG A 249 -7.69 -9.59 -23.53
C ARG A 249 -8.73 -9.85 -22.45
N VAL A 250 -8.75 -11.05 -21.87
CA VAL A 250 -9.65 -11.36 -20.76
C VAL A 250 -9.40 -10.40 -19.60
N LEU A 251 -8.15 -10.24 -19.17
CA LEU A 251 -7.80 -9.42 -18.01
C LEU A 251 -7.90 -7.91 -18.26
N THR A 252 -7.63 -7.43 -19.48
CA THR A 252 -7.61 -5.99 -19.79
C THR A 252 -8.90 -5.47 -20.40
N GLU A 253 -9.81 -6.34 -20.84
CA GLU A 253 -11.04 -5.94 -21.54
C GLU A 253 -12.27 -6.72 -21.06
N ASN A 254 -12.28 -8.05 -21.21
CA ASN A 254 -13.52 -8.82 -21.07
C ASN A 254 -13.98 -8.98 -19.61
N LEU A 255 -13.06 -8.88 -18.64
CA LEU A 255 -13.38 -9.03 -17.22
C LEU A 255 -14.35 -7.95 -16.69
N VAL A 256 -14.44 -6.81 -17.38
CA VAL A 256 -15.39 -5.73 -17.08
C VAL A 256 -16.83 -6.24 -17.18
N GLU A 257 -17.14 -7.11 -18.14
CA GLU A 257 -18.49 -7.66 -18.33
C GLU A 257 -18.85 -8.72 -17.29
N LEU A 258 -17.85 -9.37 -16.70
CA LEU A 258 -18.04 -10.47 -15.75
C LEU A 258 -18.12 -9.98 -14.30
N THR A 259 -17.25 -9.03 -13.94
CA THR A 259 -17.08 -8.56 -12.55
C THR A 259 -17.12 -7.04 -12.44
N GLY A 260 -16.82 -6.31 -13.52
CA GLY A 260 -16.53 -4.87 -13.49
C GLY A 260 -15.04 -4.55 -13.39
N GLY A 261 -14.20 -5.54 -13.06
CA GLY A 261 -12.76 -5.40 -12.85
C GLY A 261 -12.00 -5.37 -14.17
N LYS A 262 -10.84 -4.70 -14.17
CA LYS A 262 -9.97 -4.57 -15.33
C LYS A 262 -8.53 -4.32 -14.93
N VAL A 263 -7.60 -5.00 -15.60
CA VAL A 263 -6.17 -4.67 -15.53
C VAL A 263 -5.86 -3.52 -16.47
N ILE A 264 -5.17 -2.51 -15.93
CA ILE A 264 -4.65 -1.35 -16.64
C ILE A 264 -3.13 -1.43 -16.57
N ILE A 265 -2.46 -1.37 -17.71
CA ILE A 265 -0.99 -1.42 -17.79
C ILE A 265 -0.52 -0.09 -18.33
N ASP A 266 0.15 0.70 -17.49
CA ASP A 266 0.68 2.00 -17.89
C ASP A 266 1.99 2.34 -17.16
N GLY A 267 3.08 2.38 -17.91
CA GLY A 267 4.42 2.66 -17.40
C GLY A 267 4.73 4.16 -17.23
N ASP A 268 3.79 5.06 -17.52
CA ASP A 268 3.95 6.51 -17.31
C ASP A 268 3.07 7.00 -16.16
N VAL A 269 3.69 7.71 -15.20
CA VAL A 269 3.02 8.19 -13.99
C VAL A 269 1.86 9.13 -14.31
N LYS A 270 2.04 10.07 -15.24
CA LYS A 270 1.03 11.09 -15.54
C LYS A 270 -0.15 10.50 -16.30
N SER A 271 0.14 9.66 -17.28
CA SER A 271 -0.86 8.92 -18.04
C SER A 271 -1.66 7.98 -17.13
N ALA A 272 -0.97 7.21 -16.27
CA ALA A 272 -1.63 6.35 -15.29
C ALA A 272 -2.53 7.16 -14.34
N ALA A 273 -2.02 8.25 -13.77
CA ALA A 273 -2.81 9.12 -12.90
C ALA A 273 -4.05 9.68 -13.62
N ALA A 274 -3.89 10.19 -14.84
CA ALA A 274 -5.00 10.72 -15.64
C ALA A 274 -6.07 9.65 -15.90
N GLN A 275 -5.67 8.42 -16.24
CA GLN A 275 -6.61 7.31 -16.42
C GLN A 275 -7.37 6.98 -15.12
N LEU A 276 -6.68 6.93 -13.97
CA LEU A 276 -7.32 6.62 -12.69
C LEU A 276 -8.26 7.73 -12.22
N VAL A 277 -7.89 9.00 -12.42
CA VAL A 277 -8.75 10.17 -12.16
C VAL A 277 -10.00 10.12 -13.03
N GLU A 278 -9.84 9.80 -14.32
CA GLU A 278 -10.96 9.69 -15.25
C GLU A 278 -11.91 8.56 -14.86
N ILE A 279 -11.39 7.39 -14.47
CA ILE A 279 -12.22 6.28 -13.98
C ILE A 279 -13.03 6.72 -12.75
N ILE A 280 -12.41 7.39 -11.78
CA ILE A 280 -13.11 7.95 -10.61
C ILE A 280 -14.22 8.90 -11.07
N SER A 281 -13.94 9.82 -11.99
CA SER A 281 -14.90 10.78 -12.54
C SER A 281 -16.11 10.10 -13.21
N GLN A 282 -15.85 9.03 -13.99
CA GLN A 282 -16.90 8.25 -14.63
C GLN A 282 -17.79 7.52 -13.61
N LYS A 283 -17.20 6.91 -12.57
CA LYS A 283 -17.96 6.24 -11.50
C LYS A 283 -18.83 7.23 -10.74
N ARG A 284 -18.31 8.41 -10.42
CA ARG A 284 -19.08 9.51 -9.81
C ARG A 284 -20.27 9.93 -10.68
N THR A 285 -20.04 10.14 -11.96
CA THR A 285 -21.08 10.52 -12.93
C THR A 285 -22.18 9.47 -13.01
N ALA A 286 -21.81 8.18 -13.05
CA ALA A 286 -22.76 7.07 -13.04
C ALA A 286 -23.59 7.00 -11.75
N LEU A 287 -22.99 7.37 -10.61
CA LEU A 287 -23.65 7.50 -9.31
C LEU A 287 -24.45 8.80 -9.15
N LYS A 288 -24.28 9.77 -10.06
CA LYS A 288 -24.89 11.11 -10.02
C LYS A 288 -24.46 11.92 -8.79
N ILE A 289 -23.17 11.84 -8.44
CA ILE A 289 -22.53 12.58 -7.34
C ILE A 289 -21.32 13.40 -7.83
#